data_AF-A0A353Y6N2-F1
#
_entry.id   AF-A0A353Y6N2-F1
#
_cell.length_a   1.000
_cell.length_b   1.000
_cell.length_c   1.000
_cell.angle_alpha   90.00
_cell.angle_beta   90.00
_cell.angle_gamma   90.00
#
_symmetry.space_group_name_H-M   'P 1'
#
loop_
_entity.id
_entity.type
_entity.pdbx_description
1 polymer ?
#
loop_
_entity_poly.entity_id
_entity_poly.type
_entity_poly.pdbx_seq_one_letter_code
_entity_poly.pdbx_strand_id
1 'polypeptide(L)' 'MSDILDQIVAVKRQEIAAALKKTSLAAMRADAESRVLTRDFVGAMRKKIAAGQAAVIAEIKKASPSKGVLR' A
#
# COMPACT_ATOMS: atom_id res chain seq x y z
N MET A 1 11.46 -1.06 -25.14
CA MET A 1 12.01 -0.56 -23.86
C MET A 1 10.93 -0.82 -22.82
N SER A 2 11.05 -1.86 -21.97
CA SER A 2 9.97 -2.14 -21.01
C SER A 2 9.93 -1.04 -19.96
N ASP A 3 8.75 -0.55 -19.62
CA ASP A 3 8.58 0.45 -18.59
C ASP A 3 9.07 -0.11 -17.23
N ILE A 4 9.61 0.75 -16.35
CA ILE A 4 9.92 0.36 -14.96
C ILE A 4 8.67 -0.17 -14.25
N LEU A 5 7.48 0.33 -14.65
CA LEU A 5 6.21 -0.19 -14.16
C LEU A 5 6.00 -1.66 -14.55
N ASP A 6 6.33 -2.05 -15.78
CA ASP A 6 6.20 -3.44 -16.24
C ASP A 6 7.08 -4.39 -15.42
N GLN A 7 8.30 -3.95 -15.10
CA GLN A 7 9.23 -4.72 -14.28
C GLN A 7 8.69 -4.88 -12.85
N ILE A 8 8.16 -3.81 -12.25
CA ILE A 8 7.53 -3.86 -10.92
C ILE A 8 6.36 -4.85 -10.94
N VAL A 9 5.48 -4.77 -11.95
CA VAL A 9 4.30 -5.67 -12.06
C VAL A 9 4.73 -7.12 -12.24
N ALA A 10 5.72 -7.40 -13.09
CA ALA A 10 6.23 -8.75 -13.31
C ALA A 10 6.76 -9.39 -12.02
N VAL A 11 7.55 -8.64 -11.25
CA VAL A 11 8.06 -9.10 -9.95
C VAL A 11 6.91 -9.30 -8.94
N LYS A 12 5.95 -8.38 -8.84
CA LYS A 12 4.81 -8.52 -7.91
C LYS A 12 3.96 -9.75 -8.20
N ARG A 13 3.77 -10.14 -9.47
CA ARG A 13 3.07 -11.39 -9.83
C ARG A 13 3.79 -12.61 -9.28
N GLN A 14 5.11 -12.67 -9.39
CA GLN A 14 5.92 -13.77 -8.84
C GLN A 14 5.83 -13.81 -7.31
N GLU A 15 5.91 -12.64 -6.64
CA GLU A 15 5.76 -12.54 -5.20
C GLU A 15 4.37 -12.99 -4.72
N ILE A 16 3.29 -12.61 -5.41
CA ILE A 16 1.93 -13.05 -5.09
C ILE A 16 1.82 -14.57 -5.23
N ALA A 17 2.34 -15.13 -6.34
CA ALA A 17 2.34 -16.59 -6.55
C ALA A 17 3.11 -17.33 -5.44
N ALA A 18 4.22 -16.77 -4.96
CA ALA A 18 4.97 -17.31 -3.84
C ALA A 18 4.25 -17.15 -2.49
N ALA A 19 3.57 -16.03 -2.27
CA ALA A 19 2.81 -15.74 -1.05
C ALA A 19 1.58 -16.65 -0.91
N LEU A 20 0.86 -16.90 -2.02
CA LEU A 20 -0.31 -17.78 -2.04
C LEU A 20 0.01 -19.23 -1.67
N LYS A 21 1.26 -19.68 -1.89
CA LYS A 21 1.73 -21.00 -1.44
C LYS A 21 1.92 -21.08 0.09
N LYS A 22 2.09 -19.93 0.76
CA LYS A 22 2.30 -19.83 2.21
C LYS A 22 1.00 -19.55 2.96
N THR A 23 0.18 -18.66 2.41
CA THR A 23 -1.10 -18.25 3.00
C THR A 23 -2.16 -18.24 1.91
N SER A 24 -3.20 -19.06 2.07
CA SER A 24 -4.31 -19.08 1.12
C SER A 24 -5.08 -17.76 1.13
N LEU A 25 -5.74 -17.45 0.02
CA LEU A 25 -6.58 -16.26 -0.07
C LEU A 25 -7.69 -16.26 0.99
N ALA A 26 -8.28 -17.43 1.27
CA ALA A 26 -9.33 -17.58 2.27
C ALA A 26 -8.83 -17.26 3.69
N ALA A 27 -7.65 -17.75 4.06
CA ALA A 27 -7.04 -17.46 5.35
C ALA A 27 -6.69 -15.96 5.49
N MET A 28 -6.12 -15.35 4.44
CA MET A 28 -5.84 -13.92 4.40
C MET A 28 -7.12 -13.07 4.56
N ARG A 29 -8.21 -13.48 3.90
CA ARG A 29 -9.51 -12.80 4.00
C ARG A 29 -10.08 -12.90 5.42
N ALA A 30 -10.07 -14.07 6.03
CA ALA A 30 -10.55 -14.26 7.39
C ALA A 30 -9.75 -13.42 8.40
N ASP A 31 -8.41 -13.35 8.27
CA ASP A 31 -7.57 -12.47 9.08
C ASP A 31 -7.98 -11.00 8.89
N ALA A 32 -8.16 -10.54 7.64
CA ALA A 32 -8.56 -9.17 7.35
C ALA A 32 -9.94 -8.82 7.95
N GLU A 33 -10.93 -9.70 7.82
CA GLU A 33 -12.29 -9.51 8.34
C GLU A 33 -12.33 -9.55 9.89
N SER A 34 -11.37 -10.22 10.54
CA SER A 34 -11.25 -10.25 12.01
C SER A 34 -10.75 -8.94 12.62
N ARG A 35 -10.22 -8.01 11.82
CA ARG A 35 -9.62 -6.75 12.30
C ARG A 35 -10.72 -5.73 12.58
N VAL A 36 -11.03 -5.54 13.85
CA VAL A 36 -12.11 -4.66 14.33
C VAL A 36 -11.73 -3.17 14.45
N LEU A 37 -10.45 -2.81 14.36
CA LEU A 37 -9.99 -1.43 14.50
C LEU A 37 -9.43 -0.90 13.18
N THR A 38 -10.31 -0.34 12.35
CA THR A 38 -9.91 0.42 11.15
C THR A 38 -9.97 1.92 11.45
N ARG A 39 -9.05 2.68 10.85
CA ARG A 39 -9.08 4.14 10.88
C ARG A 39 -9.77 4.64 9.64
N ASP A 40 -10.67 5.61 9.79
CA ASP A 40 -11.31 6.25 8.64
C ASP A 40 -10.34 7.21 7.94
N PHE A 41 -9.56 6.66 7.01
CA PHE A 41 -8.58 7.41 6.23
C PHE A 41 -9.24 8.56 5.44
N VAL A 42 -10.37 8.29 4.79
CA VAL A 42 -11.08 9.28 3.97
C VAL A 42 -11.69 10.36 4.85
N GLY A 43 -12.33 9.98 5.95
CA GLY A 43 -12.89 10.92 6.91
C GLY A 43 -11.83 11.83 7.54
N ALA A 44 -10.65 11.29 7.87
CA ALA A 44 -9.54 12.09 8.39
C ALA A 44 -9.11 13.18 7.38
N MET A 45 -8.98 12.83 6.10
CA MET A 45 -8.65 13.76 5.03
C MET A 45 -9.74 14.81 4.85
N ARG A 46 -11.01 14.38 4.75
CA ARG A 46 -12.16 15.27 4.57
C ARG A 46 -12.33 16.25 5.73
N LYS A 47 -12.14 15.81 6.98
CA LYS A 47 -12.22 16.66 8.17
C LYS A 47 -11.20 17.79 8.13
N LYS A 48 -9.96 17.52 7.71
CA LYS A 48 -8.92 18.56 7.54
C LYS A 48 -9.30 19.57 6.48
N ILE A 49 -9.72 19.09 5.30
CA ILE A 49 -10.14 19.94 4.18
C ILE A 49 -11.33 20.82 4.58
N ALA A 50 -12.36 20.25 5.22
CA ALA A 50 -13.54 20.98 5.67
C ALA A 50 -13.21 22.08 6.70
N ALA A 51 -12.15 21.89 7.49
CA ALA A 51 -11.65 22.89 8.43
C ALA A 51 -10.72 23.94 7.77
N GLY A 52 -10.59 23.94 6.43
CA GLY A 52 -9.66 24.83 5.71
C GLY A 52 -8.18 24.51 5.95
N GLN A 53 -7.87 23.31 6.46
CA GLN A 53 -6.52 22.87 6.76
C GLN A 53 -5.96 21.96 5.65
N ALA A 54 -4.65 21.97 5.48
CA ALA A 54 -3.97 21.00 4.61
C ALA A 54 -4.19 19.57 5.12
N ALA A 55 -4.62 18.68 4.22
CA ALA A 55 -4.73 17.24 4.48
C ALA A 55 -3.50 16.54 3.91
N VAL A 56 -2.53 16.25 4.77
CA VAL A 56 -1.22 15.71 4.37
C VAL A 56 -1.18 14.21 4.61
N ILE A 57 -0.82 13.45 3.58
CA ILE A 57 -0.41 12.04 3.70
C ILE A 57 1.11 12.03 3.70
N ALA A 58 1.70 11.88 4.90
CA ALA A 58 3.14 11.77 5.03
C ALA A 58 3.58 10.35 4.67
N GLU A 59 4.27 10.19 3.53
CA GLU A 59 4.81 8.90 3.08
C GLU A 59 6.15 8.61 3.77
N ILE A 60 6.29 7.43 4.38
CA ILE A 60 7.57 6.92 4.86
C ILE A 60 8.15 6.01 3.77
N LYS A 61 9.26 6.43 3.15
CA LYS A 61 9.85 5.72 2.00
C LYS A 61 11.37 5.66 2.06
N LYS A 62 11.91 4.43 2.00
CA LYS A 62 13.36 4.17 2.08
C LYS A 62 14.10 4.40 0.75
N ALA A 63 13.48 4.18 -0.40
CA ALA A 63 14.13 4.35 -1.70
C ALA A 63 13.12 4.55 -2.84
N SER A 64 13.56 5.07 -3.98
CA SER A 64 12.80 5.07 -5.24
C SER A 64 13.69 4.75 -6.45
N PRO A 65 13.13 4.21 -7.55
CA PRO A 65 13.89 4.00 -8.78
C PRO A 65 14.54 5.29 -9.33
N SER A 66 13.89 6.44 -9.12
CA SER A 66 14.33 7.74 -9.65
C SER A 66 15.33 8.48 -8.75
N LYS A 67 15.41 8.15 -7.46
CA LYS A 67 16.20 8.91 -6.46
C LYS A 67 17.12 8.04 -5.60
N GLY A 68 17.14 6.73 -5.81
CA GLY A 68 17.94 5.81 -4.99
C GLY A 68 17.45 5.79 -3.54
N VAL A 69 18.36 5.65 -2.58
CA VAL A 69 18.05 5.65 -1.15
C VAL A 69 17.64 7.04 -0.67
N LEU A 70 16.53 7.09 0.07
CA LEU A 70 15.94 8.26 0.69
C LEU A 70 16.09 8.16 2.23
N ARG A 71 16.13 9.31 2.90
CA ARG A 71 16.25 9.44 4.36
C ARG A 71 15.03 10.17 4.92
#